data_AF-A0A5C7V101-F1
#
_entry.id   AF-A0A5C7V101-F1
#
_cell.length_a   1.000
_cell.length_b   1.000
_cell.length_c   1.000
_cell.angle_alpha   90.00
_cell.angle_beta   90.00
_cell.angle_gamma   90.00
#
_symmetry.space_group_name_H-M   'P 1'
#
loop_
_entity.id
_entity.type
_entity.pdbx_description
1 polymer ?
#
loop_
_entity_poly.entity_id
_entity_poly.type
_entity_poly.pdbx_seq_one_letter_code
_entity_poly.pdbx_strand_id
1 'polypeptide(L)'
;MAFDGKNYTKAVWAGLPGQLEAIIKENDTITGFPANIFFSDISSSSSFLINRSGAVAFLAELKGASTGTTALVHFNGVTQGILKTGDQAPGFPSGTVAGGVTPIAISDAGLVLAGMTTGGAALWFWDFEKIERIPASLGDCLYFSLAAYAPGLVSINQTGSVVFNAALTGGDENSCSSGGVFKWSNGNTELIVKDGDLVPGMPEALFGVSLAESPPKINDQDEIIFNAKLIQTASIFNNSVWVKSDQNEPRLLIMSGEGLQDKPDHIIFSPLPIPVPILDINFANSGYSMLPATANGLDILLAGKPRETQPYANPRETGVSQLATIASKNDQPPGFESSWFYASFSSRALNNAEQYVFAGFASNALENRSTSAIWRGNGGGLPRLVAQNEMKLSANSVEHTLKQIYFPVTTETNSTAGGKPSWFSDNGEIVFLGLLDNSSNSAILLITDDSKEQKIFSLAEQLFPQFFSPANRDNQLLEGFTYRYYPTTNTYIGIKNGEVFVLGDVFGLGPQRIDTIENTLRFLEERVTTGS
;
A
#
# COMPACT_ATOMS: atom_id res chain seq x y z
N MET A 1 4.28 -22.12 23.45
CA MET A 1 3.31 -22.83 22.57
C MET A 1 2.98 -24.16 23.24
N ALA A 2 1.75 -24.33 23.74
CA ALA A 2 1.28 -25.59 24.32
C ALA A 2 0.25 -26.19 23.35
N PHE A 3 0.57 -27.34 22.75
CA PHE A 3 -0.33 -28.08 21.88
C PHE A 3 -1.32 -28.88 22.73
N ASP A 4 -2.61 -28.85 22.41
CA ASP A 4 -3.72 -29.43 23.19
C ASP A 4 -3.83 -30.97 23.15
N GLY A 5 -2.81 -31.67 22.65
CA GLY A 5 -2.76 -33.13 22.58
C GLY A 5 -3.70 -33.76 21.54
N LYS A 6 -4.47 -32.97 20.77
CA LYS A 6 -5.21 -33.46 19.61
C LYS A 6 -4.44 -33.08 18.34
N ASN A 7 -3.97 -34.08 17.61
CA ASN A 7 -3.25 -33.90 16.34
C ASN A 7 -4.22 -33.46 15.23
N TYR A 8 -4.59 -32.19 15.20
CA TYR A 8 -5.21 -31.60 14.02
C TYR A 8 -4.14 -31.47 12.94
N THR A 9 -4.38 -32.04 11.76
CA THR A 9 -3.39 -31.95 10.67
C THR A 9 -3.41 -30.60 9.97
N LYS A 10 -4.55 -29.89 10.05
CA LYS A 10 -4.83 -28.63 9.36
C LYS A 10 -5.59 -27.69 10.29
N ALA A 11 -5.17 -26.42 10.35
CA ALA A 11 -5.83 -25.36 11.12
C ALA A 11 -5.40 -23.98 10.60
N VAL A 12 -6.27 -23.00 10.79
CA VAL A 12 -5.95 -21.57 10.60
C VAL A 12 -5.75 -20.95 11.97
N TRP A 13 -4.68 -20.18 12.13
CA TRP A 13 -4.33 -19.49 13.36
C TRP A 13 -4.29 -17.99 13.12
N ALA A 14 -4.82 -17.22 14.05
CA ALA A 14 -4.70 -15.76 14.06
C ALA A 14 -4.50 -15.28 15.50
N GLY A 15 -3.93 -14.09 15.65
CA GLY A 15 -3.66 -13.50 16.96
C GLY A 15 -2.35 -12.74 16.98
N LEU A 16 -2.05 -12.15 18.14
CA LEU A 16 -0.80 -11.46 18.36
C LEU A 16 0.36 -12.46 18.52
N PRO A 17 1.61 -12.04 18.30
CA PRO A 17 2.78 -12.86 18.62
C PRO A 17 2.73 -13.37 20.07
N GLY A 18 2.85 -14.69 20.23
CA GLY A 18 2.75 -15.36 21.54
C GLY A 18 1.31 -15.61 22.03
N GLN A 19 0.30 -15.11 21.32
CA GLN A 19 -1.14 -15.27 21.60
C GLN A 19 -1.88 -15.80 20.36
N LEU A 20 -1.21 -16.63 19.55
CA LEU A 20 -1.87 -17.27 18.41
C LEU A 20 -2.93 -18.24 18.91
N GLU A 21 -4.15 -18.06 18.42
CA GLU A 21 -5.28 -18.93 18.68
C GLU A 21 -5.74 -19.55 17.36
N ALA A 22 -6.14 -20.83 17.43
CA ALA A 22 -6.71 -21.48 16.27
C ALA A 22 -8.12 -20.92 16.06
N ILE A 23 -8.31 -20.21 14.95
CA ILE A 23 -9.62 -19.64 14.60
C ILE A 23 -10.54 -20.68 13.95
N ILE A 24 -9.95 -21.71 13.33
CA ILE A 24 -10.65 -22.93 12.90
C ILE A 24 -9.67 -24.11 12.76
N LYS A 25 -10.10 -25.31 13.16
CA LYS A 25 -9.34 -26.55 13.06
C LYS A 25 -10.08 -27.56 12.18
N GLU A 26 -9.33 -28.50 11.60
CA GLU A 26 -9.92 -29.61 10.84
C GLU A 26 -11.01 -30.33 11.64
N ASN A 27 -12.16 -30.59 11.00
CA ASN A 27 -13.38 -31.15 11.60
C ASN A 27 -14.19 -30.20 12.48
N ASP A 28 -13.79 -28.93 12.64
CA ASP A 28 -14.64 -27.96 13.30
C ASP A 28 -15.89 -27.69 12.46
N THR A 29 -17.03 -27.55 13.14
CA THR A 29 -18.28 -27.09 12.53
C THR A 29 -18.17 -25.60 12.20
N ILE A 30 -18.81 -25.19 11.12
CA ILE A 30 -18.78 -23.81 10.64
C ILE A 30 -20.13 -23.15 10.90
N THR A 31 -20.13 -22.02 11.59
CA THR A 31 -21.36 -21.23 11.80
C THR A 31 -21.93 -20.79 10.46
N GLY A 32 -23.25 -20.89 10.30
CA GLY A 32 -23.93 -20.57 9.04
C GLY A 32 -24.12 -21.76 8.10
N PHE A 33 -23.47 -22.91 8.36
CA PHE A 33 -23.71 -24.15 7.62
C PHE A 33 -24.40 -25.23 8.48
N PRO A 34 -25.06 -26.22 7.84
CA PRO A 34 -25.55 -27.40 8.54
C PRO A 34 -24.46 -28.11 9.34
N ALA A 35 -24.81 -28.65 10.51
CA ALA A 35 -23.88 -29.27 11.46
C ALA A 35 -23.10 -30.51 10.94
N ASN A 36 -23.46 -31.03 9.77
CA ASN A 36 -22.78 -32.13 9.10
C ASN A 36 -21.79 -31.67 8.00
N ILE A 37 -21.49 -30.38 7.96
CA ILE A 37 -20.45 -29.78 7.13
C ILE A 37 -19.33 -29.28 8.05
N PHE A 38 -18.11 -29.67 7.72
CA PHE A 38 -16.94 -29.40 8.54
C PHE A 38 -15.83 -28.77 7.71
N PHE A 39 -14.98 -27.99 8.37
CA PHE A 39 -13.74 -27.52 7.79
C PHE A 39 -12.80 -28.70 7.50
N SER A 40 -12.28 -28.74 6.26
CA SER A 40 -11.33 -29.75 5.80
C SER A 40 -9.92 -29.17 5.73
N ASP A 41 -9.73 -28.13 4.91
CA ASP A 41 -8.44 -27.49 4.67
C ASP A 41 -8.61 -26.04 4.20
N ILE A 42 -7.50 -25.30 4.16
CA ILE A 42 -7.39 -24.07 3.37
C ILE A 42 -7.26 -24.48 1.90
N SER A 43 -7.95 -23.78 1.00
CA SER A 43 -7.78 -24.05 -0.43
C SER A 43 -6.37 -23.68 -0.88
N SER A 44 -5.76 -24.47 -1.78
CA SER A 44 -4.41 -24.19 -2.31
C SER A 44 -4.30 -22.84 -3.02
N SER A 45 -5.42 -22.24 -3.43
CA SER A 45 -5.50 -20.91 -4.05
C SER A 45 -5.94 -19.81 -3.07
N SER A 46 -5.98 -20.08 -1.77
CA SER A 46 -6.45 -19.10 -0.79
C SER A 46 -5.43 -17.97 -0.62
N SER A 47 -5.91 -16.74 -0.78
CA SER A 47 -5.35 -15.58 -0.09
C SER A 47 -5.98 -15.48 1.31
N PHE A 48 -5.24 -14.91 2.26
CA PHE A 48 -5.79 -14.46 3.54
C PHE A 48 -5.98 -12.96 3.45
N LEU A 49 -7.17 -12.50 3.81
CA LEU A 49 -7.47 -11.08 3.95
C LEU A 49 -7.70 -10.79 5.43
N ILE A 50 -7.19 -9.67 5.91
CA ILE A 50 -7.34 -9.23 7.30
C ILE A 50 -7.81 -7.78 7.27
N ASN A 51 -8.71 -7.37 8.17
CA ASN A 51 -9.08 -5.96 8.34
C ASN A 51 -8.48 -5.37 9.63
N ARG A 52 -8.71 -4.07 9.87
CA ARG A 52 -8.17 -3.35 11.03
C ARG A 52 -8.73 -3.87 12.35
N SER A 53 -9.98 -4.32 12.35
CA SER A 53 -10.62 -4.95 13.51
C SER A 53 -10.14 -6.38 13.80
N GLY A 54 -9.26 -6.94 12.97
CA GLY A 54 -8.70 -8.28 13.15
C GLY A 54 -9.58 -9.41 12.60
N ALA A 55 -10.61 -9.09 11.82
CA ALA A 55 -11.36 -10.10 11.08
C ALA A 55 -10.46 -10.76 10.03
N VAL A 56 -10.58 -12.07 9.84
CA VAL A 56 -9.76 -12.84 8.89
C VAL A 56 -10.66 -13.56 7.90
N ALA A 57 -10.56 -13.25 6.62
CA ALA A 57 -11.27 -13.93 5.54
C ALA A 57 -10.33 -14.81 4.72
N PHE A 58 -10.81 -16.00 4.32
CA PHE A 58 -10.02 -16.96 3.55
C PHE A 58 -10.91 -17.94 2.80
N LEU A 59 -10.33 -18.64 1.81
CA LEU A 59 -10.98 -19.68 1.05
C LEU A 59 -10.69 -21.05 1.68
N ALA A 60 -11.73 -21.80 1.99
CA ALA A 60 -11.62 -23.11 2.63
C ALA A 60 -12.24 -24.22 1.77
N GLU A 61 -11.75 -25.44 1.96
CA GLU A 61 -12.36 -26.67 1.49
C GLU A 61 -13.20 -27.29 2.60
N LEU A 62 -14.38 -27.80 2.22
CA LEU A 62 -15.30 -28.45 3.13
C LEU A 62 -15.33 -29.97 2.95
N LYS A 63 -15.66 -30.68 4.03
CA LYS A 63 -15.96 -32.11 4.04
C LYS A 63 -17.24 -32.43 4.79
N GLY A 64 -17.77 -33.63 4.56
CA GLY A 64 -19.02 -34.11 5.17
C GLY A 64 -20.12 -34.28 4.12
N ALA A 65 -21.34 -33.83 4.44
CA ALA A 65 -22.50 -33.98 3.55
C ALA A 65 -22.44 -33.11 2.27
N SER A 66 -21.51 -32.15 2.24
CA SER A 66 -21.18 -31.38 1.05
C SER A 66 -19.67 -31.18 0.99
N THR A 67 -19.11 -31.30 -0.20
CA THR A 67 -17.72 -30.94 -0.51
C THR A 67 -17.69 -29.72 -1.41
N GLY A 68 -16.58 -28.99 -1.41
CA GLY A 68 -16.37 -27.84 -2.26
C GLY A 68 -15.66 -26.69 -1.56
N THR A 69 -15.46 -25.61 -2.30
CA THR A 69 -14.84 -24.39 -1.79
C THR A 69 -15.88 -23.43 -1.22
N THR A 70 -15.51 -22.72 -0.16
CA THR A 70 -16.35 -21.70 0.48
C THR A 70 -15.51 -20.54 0.99
N ALA A 71 -16.08 -19.34 0.96
CA ALA A 71 -15.51 -18.21 1.67
C ALA A 71 -15.91 -18.26 3.14
N LEU A 72 -14.91 -18.28 4.02
CA LEU A 72 -15.07 -18.20 5.47
C LEU A 72 -14.54 -16.85 5.98
N VAL A 73 -15.15 -16.38 7.07
CA VAL A 73 -14.64 -15.24 7.85
C VAL A 73 -14.63 -15.58 9.32
N HIS A 74 -13.51 -15.31 9.98
CA HIS A 74 -13.44 -15.25 11.43
C HIS A 74 -13.60 -13.80 11.89
N PHE A 75 -14.67 -13.52 12.63
CA PHE A 75 -14.98 -12.19 13.17
C PHE A 75 -15.69 -12.35 14.52
N ASN A 76 -15.38 -11.47 15.48
CA ASN A 76 -15.92 -11.52 16.85
C ASN A 76 -15.80 -12.91 17.53
N GLY A 77 -14.69 -13.61 17.29
CA GLY A 77 -14.42 -14.92 17.88
C GLY A 77 -15.19 -16.09 17.26
N VAL A 78 -15.92 -15.87 16.17
CA VAL A 78 -16.69 -16.91 15.48
C VAL A 78 -16.23 -17.03 14.03
N THR A 79 -16.04 -18.26 13.57
CA THR A 79 -15.80 -18.55 12.14
C THR A 79 -17.13 -18.88 11.45
N GLN A 80 -17.52 -18.02 10.51
CA GLN A 80 -18.77 -18.08 9.78
C GLN A 80 -18.53 -18.41 8.30
N GLY A 81 -19.37 -19.30 7.76
CA GLY A 81 -19.46 -19.57 6.33
C GLY A 81 -20.36 -18.54 5.66
N ILE A 82 -19.84 -17.88 4.60
CA ILE A 82 -20.55 -16.77 3.96
C ILE A 82 -21.30 -17.26 2.72
N LEU A 83 -20.59 -17.93 1.81
CA LEU A 83 -21.15 -18.46 0.58
C LEU A 83 -20.30 -19.65 0.10
N LYS A 84 -20.95 -20.74 -0.28
CA LYS A 84 -20.29 -21.95 -0.78
C LYS A 84 -20.65 -22.20 -2.25
N THR A 85 -19.71 -22.81 -2.97
CA THR A 85 -19.99 -23.34 -4.31
C THR A 85 -21.17 -24.33 -4.26
N GLY A 86 -22.11 -24.15 -5.19
CA GLY A 86 -23.35 -24.91 -5.32
C GLY A 86 -24.54 -24.33 -4.56
N ASP A 87 -24.35 -23.33 -3.68
CA ASP A 87 -25.45 -22.66 -3.00
C ASP A 87 -26.22 -21.75 -3.96
N GLN A 88 -27.48 -21.46 -3.66
CA GLN A 88 -28.24 -20.42 -4.38
C GLN A 88 -27.48 -19.09 -4.26
N ALA A 89 -27.16 -18.49 -5.41
CA ALA A 89 -26.48 -17.20 -5.48
C ALA A 89 -27.38 -16.09 -4.90
N PRO A 90 -26.96 -15.38 -3.84
CA PRO A 90 -27.74 -14.31 -3.24
C PRO A 90 -28.03 -13.19 -4.24
N GLY A 91 -29.27 -12.69 -4.28
CA GLY A 91 -29.69 -11.63 -5.20
C GLY A 91 -29.88 -12.07 -6.67
N PHE A 92 -29.89 -13.38 -6.95
CA PHE A 92 -30.20 -13.94 -8.27
C PHE A 92 -31.53 -14.72 -8.27
N PRO A 93 -32.15 -14.96 -9.44
CA PRO A 93 -33.32 -15.82 -9.56
C PRO A 93 -33.10 -17.22 -8.99
N SER A 94 -34.18 -17.86 -8.53
CA SER A 94 -34.16 -19.23 -8.02
C SER A 94 -33.57 -20.20 -9.05
N GLY A 95 -32.64 -21.04 -8.60
CA GLY A 95 -31.90 -22.01 -9.44
C GLY A 95 -30.55 -21.50 -9.93
N THR A 96 -30.25 -20.20 -9.79
CA THR A 96 -28.91 -19.68 -10.06
C THR A 96 -27.98 -20.05 -8.91
N VAL A 97 -26.99 -20.89 -9.17
CA VAL A 97 -26.04 -21.33 -8.12
C VAL A 97 -24.70 -20.61 -8.23
N ALA A 98 -24.07 -20.36 -7.08
CA ALA A 98 -22.72 -19.78 -7.00
C ALA A 98 -21.64 -20.84 -7.27
N GLY A 99 -20.52 -20.43 -7.86
CA GLY A 99 -19.36 -21.29 -8.12
C GLY A 99 -18.06 -20.50 -8.13
N GLY A 100 -16.97 -21.12 -7.66
CA GLY A 100 -15.66 -20.45 -7.62
C GLY A 100 -15.64 -19.18 -6.75
N VAL A 101 -16.41 -19.18 -5.67
CA VAL A 101 -16.52 -18.04 -4.75
C VAL A 101 -15.18 -17.79 -4.07
N THR A 102 -14.69 -16.56 -4.11
CA THR A 102 -13.40 -16.16 -3.56
C THR A 102 -13.54 -14.83 -2.81
N PRO A 103 -13.04 -14.70 -1.56
CA PRO A 103 -12.90 -13.40 -0.92
C PRO A 103 -11.81 -12.58 -1.61
N ILE A 104 -12.13 -11.35 -2.00
CA ILE A 104 -11.23 -10.51 -2.82
C ILE A 104 -10.83 -9.19 -2.16
N ALA A 105 -11.61 -8.70 -1.19
CA ALA A 105 -11.30 -7.50 -0.42
C ALA A 105 -12.05 -7.51 0.93
N ILE A 106 -11.47 -6.96 1.99
CA ILE A 106 -12.11 -6.83 3.31
C ILE A 106 -11.80 -5.45 3.92
N SER A 107 -12.76 -4.86 4.63
CA SER A 107 -12.60 -3.71 5.52
C SER A 107 -13.36 -3.96 6.83
N ASP A 108 -13.37 -3.00 7.75
CA ASP A 108 -14.22 -3.08 8.95
C ASP A 108 -15.71 -2.91 8.60
N ALA A 109 -16.04 -2.45 7.39
CA ALA A 109 -17.41 -2.36 6.91
C ALA A 109 -17.95 -3.68 6.32
N GLY A 110 -17.07 -4.57 5.84
CA GLY A 110 -17.52 -5.85 5.30
C GLY A 110 -16.48 -6.59 4.45
N LEU A 111 -16.93 -7.68 3.84
CA LEU A 111 -16.18 -8.51 2.90
C LEU A 111 -16.78 -8.39 1.50
N VAL A 112 -15.93 -8.23 0.49
CA VAL A 112 -16.30 -8.39 -0.91
C VAL A 112 -15.90 -9.78 -1.40
N LEU A 113 -16.83 -10.43 -2.07
CA LEU A 113 -16.68 -11.74 -2.70
C LEU A 113 -16.81 -11.59 -4.22
N ALA A 114 -15.98 -12.30 -4.97
CA ALA A 114 -16.22 -12.57 -6.39
C ALA A 114 -16.54 -14.05 -6.59
N GLY A 115 -17.25 -14.34 -7.67
CA GLY A 115 -17.42 -15.71 -8.14
C GLY A 115 -18.11 -15.76 -9.48
N MET A 116 -18.33 -16.98 -9.94
CA MET A 116 -19.22 -17.28 -11.05
C MET A 116 -20.58 -17.71 -10.54
N THR A 117 -21.55 -17.57 -11.40
CA THR A 117 -22.85 -18.19 -11.26
C THR A 117 -23.17 -18.91 -12.56
N THR A 118 -24.24 -19.71 -12.57
CA THR A 118 -24.80 -20.24 -13.83
C THR A 118 -25.27 -19.13 -14.79
N GLY A 119 -25.40 -17.89 -14.32
CA GLY A 119 -25.75 -16.70 -15.12
C GLY A 119 -24.58 -15.76 -15.43
N GLY A 120 -23.33 -16.11 -15.12
CA GLY A 120 -22.16 -15.26 -15.36
C GLY A 120 -21.45 -14.80 -14.08
N ALA A 121 -20.54 -13.84 -14.22
CA ALA A 121 -19.72 -13.36 -13.11
C ALA A 121 -20.55 -12.53 -12.12
N ALA A 122 -20.20 -12.59 -10.84
CA ALA A 122 -20.93 -11.93 -9.77
C ALA A 122 -20.00 -11.37 -8.70
N LEU A 123 -20.43 -10.25 -8.12
CA LEU A 123 -19.85 -9.65 -6.93
C LEU A 123 -20.90 -9.63 -5.83
N TRP A 124 -20.47 -9.91 -4.61
CA TRP A 124 -21.30 -9.78 -3.41
C TRP A 124 -20.57 -8.97 -2.36
N PHE A 125 -21.34 -8.25 -1.57
CA PHE A 125 -20.89 -7.59 -0.36
C PHE A 125 -21.56 -8.24 0.85
N TRP A 126 -20.77 -8.53 1.88
CA TRP A 126 -21.23 -9.04 3.16
C TRP A 126 -20.82 -8.06 4.27
N ASP A 127 -21.80 -7.40 4.89
CA ASP A 127 -21.60 -6.36 5.92
C ASP A 127 -21.41 -6.91 7.35
N PHE A 128 -20.97 -8.16 7.45
CA PHE A 128 -20.95 -8.98 8.68
C PHE A 128 -22.32 -9.44 9.22
N GLU A 129 -23.43 -9.03 8.61
CA GLU A 129 -24.78 -9.48 8.98
C GLU A 129 -25.51 -10.16 7.82
N LYS A 130 -25.54 -9.51 6.65
CA LYS A 130 -26.24 -9.94 5.45
C LYS A 130 -25.33 -9.91 4.23
N ILE A 131 -25.55 -10.86 3.34
CA ILE A 131 -24.90 -10.88 2.02
C ILE A 131 -25.88 -10.31 0.99
N GLU A 132 -25.40 -9.38 0.17
CA GLU A 132 -26.14 -8.81 -0.93
C GLU A 132 -25.31 -8.79 -2.21
N ARG A 133 -26.01 -8.89 -3.35
CA ARG A 133 -25.38 -8.78 -4.67
C ARG A 133 -25.03 -7.33 -4.94
N ILE A 134 -23.85 -7.08 -5.47
CA ILE A 134 -23.50 -5.80 -6.11
C ILE A 134 -24.09 -5.85 -7.54
N PRO A 135 -25.13 -5.06 -7.86
CA PRO A 135 -25.77 -5.11 -9.18
C PRO A 135 -24.96 -4.34 -10.22
N ALA A 136 -25.11 -4.66 -11.51
CA ALA A 136 -24.60 -3.77 -12.56
C ALA A 136 -25.42 -2.46 -12.58
N SER A 137 -24.76 -1.32 -12.82
CA SER A 137 -25.40 0.00 -12.79
C SER A 137 -26.29 0.32 -14.00
N LEU A 138 -26.14 -0.42 -15.10
CA LEU A 138 -26.82 -0.14 -16.38
C LEU A 138 -27.91 -1.17 -16.68
N GLY A 139 -29.13 -0.93 -16.21
CA GLY A 139 -30.31 -1.73 -16.58
C GLY A 139 -30.14 -3.24 -16.37
N ASP A 140 -30.45 -4.04 -17.40
CA ASP A 140 -30.36 -5.50 -17.39
C ASP A 140 -28.95 -6.05 -17.72
N CYS A 141 -27.92 -5.19 -17.76
CA CYS A 141 -26.56 -5.65 -18.03
C CYS A 141 -26.06 -6.59 -16.91
N LEU A 142 -25.20 -7.54 -17.28
CA LEU A 142 -24.51 -8.45 -16.37
C LEU A 142 -23.00 -8.22 -16.45
N TYR A 143 -22.27 -8.60 -15.41
CA TYR A 143 -20.82 -8.64 -15.47
C TYR A 143 -20.39 -9.82 -16.34
N PHE A 144 -19.79 -9.53 -17.50
CA PHE A 144 -19.32 -10.55 -18.44
C PHE A 144 -17.97 -11.12 -18.00
N SER A 145 -17.06 -10.22 -17.69
CA SER A 145 -15.74 -10.50 -17.22
C SER A 145 -15.50 -9.59 -16.03
N LEU A 146 -15.39 -10.22 -14.88
CA LEU A 146 -14.67 -9.63 -13.78
C LEU A 146 -13.23 -10.11 -13.97
N ALA A 147 -12.28 -9.20 -14.06
CA ALA A 147 -10.89 -9.59 -13.92
C ALA A 147 -10.63 -10.31 -12.56
N ALA A 148 -11.59 -10.21 -11.62
CA ALA A 148 -11.63 -10.60 -10.20
C ALA A 148 -11.21 -12.02 -9.78
N TYR A 149 -10.57 -12.79 -10.64
CA TYR A 149 -9.89 -14.02 -10.20
C TYR A 149 -8.49 -13.77 -9.62
N ALA A 150 -7.95 -12.55 -9.78
CA ALA A 150 -6.75 -12.14 -9.06
C ALA A 150 -7.13 -11.31 -7.80
N PRO A 151 -6.59 -11.65 -6.62
CA PRO A 151 -6.66 -10.80 -5.44
C PRO A 151 -6.22 -9.36 -5.74
N GLY A 152 -6.81 -8.40 -5.03
CA GLY A 152 -6.46 -6.98 -5.15
C GLY A 152 -7.16 -6.20 -6.26
N LEU A 153 -7.97 -6.87 -7.10
CA LEU A 153 -8.70 -6.28 -8.24
C LEU A 153 -9.93 -5.44 -7.89
N VAL A 154 -10.36 -5.54 -6.64
CA VAL A 154 -11.42 -4.75 -6.05
C VAL A 154 -10.84 -4.05 -4.84
N SER A 155 -11.29 -2.84 -4.57
CA SER A 155 -10.92 -2.11 -3.36
C SER A 155 -12.19 -1.72 -2.62
N ILE A 156 -12.15 -1.85 -1.30
CA ILE A 156 -13.22 -1.43 -0.40
C ILE A 156 -12.62 -0.44 0.60
N ASN A 157 -13.39 0.56 1.03
CA ASN A 157 -13.01 1.48 2.10
C ASN A 157 -13.73 1.19 3.43
N GLN A 158 -13.44 1.99 4.46
CA GLN A 158 -14.04 1.80 5.79
C GLN A 158 -15.51 2.19 5.88
N THR A 159 -16.10 2.81 4.86
CA THR A 159 -17.54 3.10 4.81
C THR A 159 -18.32 2.02 4.07
N GLY A 160 -17.64 1.03 3.49
CA GLY A 160 -18.25 -0.05 2.71
C GLY A 160 -18.42 0.26 1.23
N SER A 161 -17.92 1.40 0.74
CA SER A 161 -17.86 1.68 -0.69
C SER A 161 -16.83 0.78 -1.36
N VAL A 162 -17.21 0.19 -2.48
CA VAL A 162 -16.43 -0.79 -3.25
C VAL A 162 -16.16 -0.23 -4.64
N VAL A 163 -14.90 -0.22 -5.09
CA VAL A 163 -14.52 0.17 -6.45
C VAL A 163 -13.88 -0.99 -7.20
N PHE A 164 -14.23 -1.15 -8.47
CA PHE A 164 -13.77 -2.26 -9.31
C PHE A 164 -13.82 -1.94 -10.80
N ASN A 165 -13.04 -2.67 -11.60
CA ASN A 165 -13.14 -2.68 -13.05
C ASN A 165 -14.05 -3.82 -13.50
N ALA A 166 -14.94 -3.59 -14.46
CA ALA A 166 -15.75 -4.66 -15.06
C ALA A 166 -16.05 -4.40 -16.54
N ALA A 167 -16.21 -5.48 -17.32
CA ALA A 167 -16.93 -5.43 -18.58
C ALA A 167 -18.39 -5.81 -18.34
N LEU A 168 -19.28 -5.03 -18.92
CA LEU A 168 -20.70 -5.36 -18.96
C LEU A 168 -21.02 -6.14 -20.25
N THR A 169 -22.02 -7.01 -20.18
CA THR A 169 -22.66 -7.64 -21.34
C THR A 169 -24.17 -7.55 -21.20
N GLY A 170 -24.87 -7.48 -22.33
CA GLY A 170 -26.31 -7.41 -22.40
C GLY A 170 -26.84 -8.71 -22.99
N GLY A 171 -28.11 -9.03 -22.70
CA GLY A 171 -28.81 -10.11 -23.40
C GLY A 171 -28.90 -9.86 -24.92
N ASP A 172 -28.93 -8.59 -25.33
CA ASP A 172 -28.86 -8.14 -26.72
C ASP A 172 -27.49 -7.49 -26.99
N GLU A 173 -26.71 -8.06 -27.90
CA GLU A 173 -25.23 -8.00 -28.00
C GLU A 173 -24.55 -6.62 -28.09
N ASN A 174 -25.25 -5.48 -28.10
CA ASN A 174 -24.65 -4.18 -28.45
C ASN A 174 -24.75 -3.05 -27.40
N SER A 175 -25.63 -3.08 -26.40
CA SER A 175 -25.84 -1.92 -25.52
C SER A 175 -24.95 -1.88 -24.27
N CYS A 176 -24.40 -3.03 -23.87
CA CYS A 176 -23.67 -3.16 -22.60
C CYS A 176 -22.15 -3.38 -22.78
N SER A 177 -21.62 -3.48 -24.01
CA SER A 177 -20.27 -3.99 -24.28
C SER A 177 -19.08 -3.10 -23.87
N SER A 178 -19.29 -2.10 -23.01
CA SER A 178 -18.22 -1.22 -22.53
C SER A 178 -17.60 -1.72 -21.22
N GLY A 179 -16.27 -1.71 -21.15
CA GLY A 179 -15.55 -1.73 -19.88
C GLY A 179 -15.75 -0.42 -19.11
N GLY A 180 -15.43 -0.42 -17.82
CA GLY A 180 -15.45 0.80 -17.02
C GLY A 180 -14.95 0.60 -15.60
N VAL A 181 -14.78 1.72 -14.92
CA VAL A 181 -14.53 1.82 -13.48
C VAL A 181 -15.89 2.03 -12.80
N PHE A 182 -16.23 1.19 -11.83
CA PHE A 182 -17.50 1.24 -11.12
C PHE A 182 -17.26 1.46 -9.63
N LYS A 183 -18.15 2.23 -9.00
CA LYS A 183 -18.25 2.36 -7.54
C LYS A 183 -19.58 1.78 -7.10
N TRP A 184 -19.59 0.88 -6.13
CA TRP A 184 -20.78 0.47 -5.42
C TRP A 184 -20.76 1.04 -4.02
N SER A 185 -21.87 1.63 -3.57
CA SER A 185 -22.03 2.13 -2.21
C SER A 185 -23.51 2.13 -1.84
N ASN A 186 -23.83 1.63 -0.65
CA ASN A 186 -25.19 1.62 -0.09
C ASN A 186 -26.24 1.03 -1.06
N GLY A 187 -25.92 -0.11 -1.68
CA GLY A 187 -26.83 -0.81 -2.61
C GLY A 187 -26.88 -0.25 -4.03
N ASN A 188 -26.24 0.88 -4.31
CA ASN A 188 -26.23 1.50 -5.63
C ASN A 188 -24.86 1.36 -6.31
N THR A 189 -24.86 0.98 -7.58
CA THR A 189 -23.64 0.98 -8.41
C THR A 189 -23.67 2.19 -9.34
N GLU A 190 -22.58 2.94 -9.37
CA GLU A 190 -22.33 4.08 -10.24
C GLU A 190 -21.20 3.77 -11.22
N LEU A 191 -21.37 4.20 -12.48
CA LEU A 191 -20.30 4.17 -13.48
C LEU A 191 -19.45 5.44 -13.33
N ILE A 192 -18.18 5.27 -12.94
CA ILE A 192 -17.26 6.37 -12.64
C ILE A 192 -16.59 6.89 -13.89
N VAL A 193 -16.10 5.98 -14.74
CA VAL A 193 -15.57 6.25 -16.08
C VAL A 193 -15.90 5.06 -16.97
N LYS A 194 -16.47 5.31 -18.14
CA LYS A 194 -16.71 4.33 -19.18
C LYS A 194 -15.52 4.26 -20.13
N ASP A 195 -15.24 3.06 -20.64
CA ASP A 195 -14.41 2.90 -21.82
C ASP A 195 -15.02 3.66 -23.01
N GLY A 196 -14.23 4.52 -23.64
CA GLY A 196 -14.64 5.45 -24.68
C GLY A 196 -15.17 6.80 -24.21
N ASP A 197 -15.21 7.10 -22.91
CA ASP A 197 -15.58 8.44 -22.42
C ASP A 197 -14.54 9.50 -22.83
N LEU A 198 -15.00 10.74 -23.06
CA LEU A 198 -14.11 11.87 -23.33
C LEU A 198 -13.23 12.15 -22.11
N VAL A 199 -11.96 12.45 -22.37
CA VAL A 199 -10.99 12.83 -21.34
C VAL A 199 -11.17 14.32 -21.01
N PRO A 200 -11.40 14.71 -19.74
CA PRO A 200 -11.55 16.10 -19.35
C PRO A 200 -10.34 16.94 -19.80
N GLY A 201 -10.61 18.05 -20.49
CA GLY A 201 -9.58 18.95 -21.03
C GLY A 201 -8.92 18.50 -22.33
N MET A 202 -9.20 17.29 -22.83
CA MET A 202 -8.65 16.76 -24.09
C MET A 202 -9.78 16.33 -25.05
N PRO A 203 -10.37 17.25 -25.83
CA PRO A 203 -11.63 17.02 -26.56
C PRO A 203 -11.59 15.92 -27.63
N GLU A 204 -10.40 15.48 -28.04
CA GLU A 204 -10.22 14.41 -29.03
C GLU A 204 -9.72 13.09 -28.42
N ALA A 205 -9.50 13.06 -27.10
CA ALA A 205 -9.00 11.88 -26.41
C ALA A 205 -10.15 11.16 -25.71
N LEU A 206 -10.08 9.83 -25.77
CA LEU A 206 -10.99 8.94 -25.08
C LEU A 206 -10.25 8.14 -24.01
N PHE A 207 -10.93 7.83 -22.92
CA PHE A 207 -10.46 6.86 -21.93
C PHE A 207 -10.54 5.45 -22.50
N GLY A 208 -9.42 4.74 -22.47
CA GLY A 208 -9.30 3.31 -22.66
C GLY A 208 -9.15 2.63 -21.30
N VAL A 209 -10.23 2.14 -20.72
CA VAL A 209 -10.22 1.51 -19.39
C VAL A 209 -9.88 0.03 -19.55
N SER A 210 -8.65 -0.34 -19.16
CA SER A 210 -8.23 -1.73 -19.22
C SER A 210 -8.74 -2.49 -18.00
N LEU A 211 -9.43 -3.61 -18.26
CA LEU A 211 -9.94 -4.49 -17.21
C LEU A 211 -8.84 -5.34 -16.58
N ALA A 212 -7.77 -5.60 -17.33
CA ALA A 212 -6.66 -6.44 -16.91
C ALA A 212 -5.51 -5.66 -16.26
N GLU A 213 -5.50 -4.33 -16.40
CA GLU A 213 -4.45 -3.47 -15.85
C GLU A 213 -4.89 -2.91 -14.50
N SER A 214 -3.93 -2.81 -13.58
CA SER A 214 -3.95 -2.13 -12.27
C SER A 214 -5.34 -1.67 -11.78
N PRO A 215 -5.95 -2.40 -10.84
CA PRO A 215 -7.31 -2.17 -10.41
C PRO A 215 -7.50 -0.82 -9.72
N PRO A 216 -8.71 -0.24 -9.81
CA PRO A 216 -9.00 1.01 -9.14
C PRO A 216 -8.92 0.81 -7.63
N LYS A 217 -8.49 1.86 -6.92
CA LYS A 217 -8.43 1.88 -5.46
C LYS A 217 -9.32 3.01 -4.95
N ILE A 218 -9.87 2.84 -3.77
CA ILE A 218 -10.72 3.83 -3.09
C ILE A 218 -10.14 4.12 -1.71
N ASN A 219 -10.11 5.39 -1.30
CA ASN A 219 -9.73 5.80 0.07
C ASN A 219 -10.98 6.00 0.96
N ASP A 220 -10.79 6.42 2.21
CA ASP A 220 -11.89 6.57 3.17
C ASP A 220 -12.70 7.87 2.99
N GLN A 221 -12.34 8.73 2.03
CA GLN A 221 -13.09 9.92 1.59
C GLN A 221 -13.82 9.66 0.28
N ASP A 222 -13.92 8.39 -0.13
CA ASP A 222 -14.55 7.98 -1.38
C ASP A 222 -13.87 8.56 -2.65
N GLU A 223 -12.61 8.99 -2.56
CA GLU A 223 -11.82 9.29 -3.75
C GLU A 223 -11.36 7.98 -4.39
N ILE A 224 -11.36 7.94 -5.71
CA ILE A 224 -11.03 6.79 -6.53
C ILE A 224 -9.82 7.11 -7.37
N ILE A 225 -8.79 6.28 -7.28
CA ILE A 225 -7.65 6.30 -8.19
C ILE A 225 -7.75 5.14 -9.18
N PHE A 226 -7.54 5.41 -10.46
CA PHE A 226 -7.64 4.42 -11.53
C PHE A 226 -6.64 4.67 -12.66
N ASN A 227 -6.34 3.61 -13.40
CA ASN A 227 -5.45 3.65 -14.55
C ASN A 227 -6.28 3.71 -15.83
N ALA A 228 -5.79 4.45 -16.82
CA ALA A 228 -6.42 4.50 -18.14
C ALA A 228 -5.38 4.70 -19.24
N LYS A 229 -5.69 4.19 -20.43
CA LYS A 229 -5.01 4.56 -21.67
C LYS A 229 -5.73 5.76 -22.28
N LEU A 230 -5.01 6.73 -22.80
CA LEU A 230 -5.59 7.84 -23.54
C LEU A 230 -5.52 7.51 -25.03
N ILE A 231 -6.68 7.40 -25.67
CA ILE A 231 -6.83 7.01 -27.07
C ILE A 231 -7.14 8.26 -27.88
N GLN A 232 -6.23 8.65 -28.78
CA GLN A 232 -6.48 9.69 -29.78
C GLN A 232 -6.10 9.11 -31.13
N THR A 233 -7.10 8.68 -31.92
CA THR A 233 -6.97 7.82 -33.13
C THR A 233 -6.56 6.37 -32.83
N ALA A 234 -6.66 5.47 -33.81
CA ALA A 234 -6.51 4.01 -33.63
C ALA A 234 -5.11 3.53 -33.18
N SER A 235 -4.12 4.42 -33.03
CA SER A 235 -2.71 4.04 -32.89
C SER A 235 -1.94 4.73 -31.77
N ILE A 236 -2.55 5.64 -31.01
CA ILE A 236 -1.84 6.38 -29.95
C ILE A 236 -2.47 6.06 -28.62
N PHE A 237 -1.64 5.52 -27.72
CA PHE A 237 -2.00 5.15 -26.37
C PHE A 237 -0.95 5.72 -25.44
N ASN A 238 -1.36 6.64 -24.57
CA ASN A 238 -0.55 7.03 -23.42
C ASN A 238 -1.20 6.49 -22.15
N ASN A 239 -0.42 5.73 -21.38
CA ASN A 239 -0.85 5.27 -20.06
C ASN A 239 -0.91 6.47 -19.11
N SER A 240 -1.91 6.49 -18.24
CA SER A 240 -2.16 7.60 -17.35
C SER A 240 -2.84 7.11 -16.07
N VAL A 241 -2.63 7.85 -14.99
CA VAL A 241 -3.28 7.60 -13.69
C VAL A 241 -4.13 8.81 -13.35
N TRP A 242 -5.34 8.55 -12.87
CA TRP A 242 -6.34 9.57 -12.60
C TRP A 242 -6.94 9.38 -11.22
N VAL A 243 -7.34 10.49 -10.61
CA VAL A 243 -8.05 10.53 -9.35
C VAL A 243 -9.40 11.21 -9.57
N LYS A 244 -10.49 10.59 -9.13
CA LYS A 244 -11.85 11.14 -9.19
C LYS A 244 -12.49 11.07 -7.81
N SER A 245 -13.17 12.14 -7.41
CA SER A 245 -14.08 12.15 -6.24
C SER A 245 -15.51 12.27 -6.74
N ASP A 246 -16.50 12.00 -5.88
CA ASP A 246 -17.91 11.94 -6.26
C ASP A 246 -18.45 13.21 -6.96
N GLN A 247 -17.88 14.38 -6.68
CA GLN A 247 -18.38 15.66 -7.20
C GLN A 247 -17.53 16.27 -8.31
N ASN A 248 -16.38 15.67 -8.63
CA ASN A 248 -15.39 16.30 -9.50
C ASN A 248 -15.15 15.47 -10.76
N GLU A 249 -14.78 16.18 -11.82
CA GLU A 249 -14.19 15.57 -13.02
C GLU A 249 -12.93 14.78 -12.67
N PRO A 250 -12.60 13.70 -13.41
CA PRO A 250 -11.31 13.03 -13.28
C PRO A 250 -10.13 14.00 -13.37
N ARG A 251 -9.24 13.97 -12.38
CA ARG A 251 -8.02 14.77 -12.29
C ARG A 251 -6.80 13.92 -12.62
N LEU A 252 -5.93 14.41 -13.50
CA LEU A 252 -4.72 13.69 -13.90
C LEU A 252 -3.71 13.67 -12.76
N LEU A 253 -3.21 12.49 -12.38
CA LEU A 253 -2.09 12.34 -11.46
C LEU A 253 -0.75 12.36 -12.21
N ILE A 254 -0.64 11.54 -13.25
CA ILE A 254 0.58 11.39 -14.07
C ILE A 254 0.21 10.81 -15.44
N MET A 255 0.98 11.19 -16.46
CA MET A 255 0.85 10.68 -17.81
C MET A 255 2.20 10.18 -18.34
N SER A 256 2.19 9.05 -19.05
CA SER A 256 3.37 8.56 -19.75
C SER A 256 3.85 9.60 -20.76
N GLY A 257 5.16 9.82 -20.80
CA GLY A 257 5.83 10.84 -21.60
C GLY A 257 6.12 12.13 -20.84
N GLU A 258 5.64 12.31 -19.61
CA GLU A 258 6.07 13.43 -18.75
C GLU A 258 7.55 13.30 -18.35
N GLY A 259 8.29 14.40 -18.25
CA GLY A 259 9.64 14.43 -17.68
C GLY A 259 9.62 14.56 -16.15
N LEU A 260 10.68 14.11 -15.45
CA LEU A 260 10.78 14.30 -13.99
C LEU A 260 11.04 15.76 -13.63
N GLN A 261 10.54 16.20 -12.47
CA GLN A 261 10.72 17.58 -12.00
C GLN A 261 12.20 17.95 -11.80
N ASP A 262 12.97 17.05 -11.19
CA ASP A 262 14.40 17.21 -10.91
C ASP A 262 15.29 16.82 -12.09
N LYS A 263 14.76 16.02 -13.02
CA LYS A 263 15.47 15.52 -14.21
C LYS A 263 14.54 15.55 -15.44
N PRO A 264 14.28 16.72 -16.06
CA PRO A 264 13.28 16.83 -17.14
C PRO A 264 13.54 15.93 -18.37
N ASP A 265 14.82 15.61 -18.64
CA ASP A 265 15.20 14.69 -19.72
C ASP A 265 14.93 13.21 -19.40
N HIS A 266 14.58 12.90 -18.15
CA HIS A 266 14.14 11.57 -17.72
C HIS A 266 12.64 11.45 -18.00
N ILE A 267 12.32 10.97 -19.19
CA ILE A 267 10.94 10.78 -19.61
C ILE A 267 10.38 9.55 -18.90
N ILE A 268 9.28 9.74 -18.19
CA ILE A 268 8.49 8.70 -17.57
C ILE A 268 7.89 7.86 -18.68
N PHE A 269 8.34 6.63 -18.78
CA PHE A 269 7.69 5.60 -19.56
C PHE A 269 6.84 4.79 -18.60
N SER A 270 5.55 4.65 -18.90
CA SER A 270 4.81 3.54 -18.32
C SER A 270 5.50 2.23 -18.76
N PRO A 271 5.77 1.30 -17.84
CA PRO A 271 6.64 0.17 -18.12
C PRO A 271 5.98 -0.75 -19.16
N LEU A 272 6.56 -0.72 -20.35
CA LEU A 272 6.67 -1.81 -21.33
C LEU A 272 5.40 -2.20 -22.13
N PRO A 273 5.60 -2.68 -23.39
CA PRO A 273 4.61 -3.44 -24.15
C PRO A 273 4.44 -4.90 -23.63
N ILE A 274 4.84 -5.16 -22.39
CA ILE A 274 4.81 -6.47 -21.72
C ILE A 274 3.86 -6.32 -20.53
N PRO A 275 2.97 -7.30 -20.25
CA PRO A 275 2.06 -7.26 -19.11
C PRO A 275 2.86 -7.41 -17.81
N VAL A 276 3.55 -6.36 -17.36
CA VAL A 276 4.02 -6.31 -15.98
C VAL A 276 2.80 -5.97 -15.15
N PRO A 277 2.34 -6.88 -14.29
CA PRO A 277 1.11 -6.71 -13.55
C PRO A 277 1.32 -5.60 -12.52
N ILE A 278 0.39 -4.63 -12.54
CA ILE A 278 0.02 -3.79 -11.40
C ILE A 278 1.04 -2.67 -11.09
N LEU A 279 0.74 -1.47 -11.62
CA LEU A 279 1.07 -0.21 -10.97
C LEU A 279 0.31 -0.18 -9.64
N ASP A 280 0.98 -0.74 -8.64
CA ASP A 280 0.55 -0.75 -7.25
C ASP A 280 0.68 0.66 -6.69
N ILE A 281 -0.40 1.43 -6.84
CA ILE A 281 -0.48 2.80 -6.34
C ILE A 281 -0.96 2.78 -4.88
N ASN A 282 -0.16 3.37 -3.99
CA ASN A 282 -0.60 3.65 -2.63
C ASN A 282 -1.31 4.99 -2.64
N PHE A 283 -2.46 5.05 -1.97
CA PHE A 283 -3.40 6.15 -2.10
C PHE A 283 -3.91 6.55 -0.72
N ALA A 284 -3.62 7.78 -0.29
CA ALA A 284 -4.01 8.33 0.99
C ALA A 284 -5.33 9.10 0.90
N ASN A 285 -5.87 9.41 2.06
CA ASN A 285 -7.13 10.14 2.25
C ASN A 285 -7.15 11.60 1.72
N SER A 286 -6.00 12.15 1.37
CA SER A 286 -5.85 13.52 0.86
C SER A 286 -5.65 13.61 -0.65
N GLY A 287 -5.88 12.50 -1.37
CA GLY A 287 -5.49 12.32 -2.77
C GLY A 287 -3.98 12.14 -2.98
N TYR A 288 -3.17 12.24 -1.91
CA TYR A 288 -1.73 12.01 -1.99
C TYR A 288 -1.45 10.56 -2.37
N SER A 289 -0.57 10.36 -3.34
CA SER A 289 -0.30 9.07 -3.94
C SER A 289 1.19 8.79 -3.97
N MET A 290 1.57 7.52 -3.85
CA MET A 290 2.92 7.04 -4.12
C MET A 290 2.85 5.88 -5.12
N LEU A 291 3.61 5.98 -6.22
CA LEU A 291 3.63 4.97 -7.26
C LEU A 291 5.04 4.67 -7.78
N PRO A 292 5.30 3.43 -8.20
CA PRO A 292 6.46 3.14 -9.04
C PRO A 292 6.26 3.68 -10.46
N ALA A 293 7.36 4.07 -11.09
CA ALA A 293 7.41 4.31 -12.52
C ALA A 293 8.77 3.88 -13.08
N THR A 294 8.91 3.94 -14.40
CA THR A 294 10.21 3.79 -15.06
C THR A 294 10.49 5.08 -15.83
N ALA A 295 11.69 5.66 -15.69
CA ALA A 295 12.10 6.79 -16.50
C ALA A 295 13.45 6.51 -17.17
N ASN A 296 13.51 6.58 -18.50
CA ASN A 296 14.68 6.18 -19.29
C ASN A 296 15.26 4.79 -18.91
N GLY A 297 14.40 3.83 -18.58
CA GLY A 297 14.80 2.48 -18.16
C GLY A 297 15.25 2.35 -16.70
N LEU A 298 15.19 3.44 -15.91
CA LEU A 298 15.46 3.43 -14.47
C LEU A 298 14.16 3.29 -13.69
N ASP A 299 14.15 2.38 -12.72
CA ASP A 299 13.06 2.30 -11.73
C ASP A 299 13.09 3.56 -10.88
N ILE A 300 11.93 4.18 -10.66
CA ILE A 300 11.77 5.36 -9.82
C ILE A 300 10.54 5.21 -8.93
N LEU A 301 10.54 5.92 -7.81
CA LEU A 301 9.39 6.12 -6.97
C LEU A 301 8.98 7.59 -7.02
N LEU A 302 7.72 7.82 -7.34
CA LEU A 302 7.11 9.14 -7.43
C LEU A 302 6.06 9.31 -6.35
N ALA A 303 5.93 10.51 -5.82
CA ALA A 303 4.87 10.82 -4.86
C ALA A 303 4.34 12.26 -5.02
N GLY A 304 3.04 12.44 -4.80
CA GLY A 304 2.39 13.74 -4.98
C GLY A 304 0.87 13.66 -5.03
N LYS A 305 0.24 14.80 -5.28
CA LYS A 305 -1.23 14.94 -5.44
C LYS A 305 -1.60 15.02 -6.92
N PRO A 306 -2.85 14.69 -7.29
CA PRO A 306 -3.35 14.93 -8.65
C PRO A 306 -3.36 16.42 -9.01
N ARG A 307 -3.32 16.72 -10.30
CA ARG A 307 -3.38 18.10 -10.82
C ARG A 307 -4.76 18.67 -10.53
N GLU A 308 -4.84 19.94 -10.14
CA GLU A 308 -6.14 20.62 -10.04
C GLU A 308 -6.78 20.85 -11.42
N THR A 309 -5.96 21.02 -12.46
CA THR A 309 -6.41 21.17 -13.85
C THR A 309 -5.58 20.29 -14.78
N GLN A 310 -6.21 19.77 -15.84
CA GLN A 310 -5.52 19.05 -16.91
C GLN A 310 -4.70 20.04 -17.77
N PRO A 311 -3.35 19.96 -17.80
CA PRO A 311 -2.52 20.94 -18.53
C PRO A 311 -2.40 20.65 -20.03
N TYR A 312 -2.80 19.47 -20.50
CA TYR A 312 -2.59 19.03 -21.87
C TYR A 312 -3.88 19.11 -22.69
N ALA A 313 -3.79 19.62 -23.91
CA ALA A 313 -4.93 19.67 -24.84
C ALA A 313 -5.13 18.35 -25.62
N ASN A 314 -4.08 17.52 -25.70
CA ASN A 314 -4.14 16.20 -26.31
C ASN A 314 -3.11 15.24 -25.69
N PRO A 315 -3.26 13.92 -25.87
CA PRO A 315 -2.37 12.93 -25.26
C PRO A 315 -0.92 13.03 -25.71
N ARG A 316 -0.60 13.65 -26.86
CA ARG A 316 0.79 13.76 -27.35
C ARG A 316 1.55 14.90 -26.69
N GLU A 317 0.85 15.86 -26.08
CA GLU A 317 1.47 16.91 -25.30
C GLU A 317 1.85 16.36 -23.94
N THR A 318 3.15 16.34 -23.66
CA THR A 318 3.66 16.01 -22.34
C THR A 318 4.56 17.13 -21.85
N GLY A 319 4.61 17.30 -20.54
CA GLY A 319 5.42 18.33 -19.88
C GLY A 319 6.20 17.73 -18.73
N VAL A 320 6.53 18.55 -17.75
CA VAL A 320 7.14 18.08 -16.51
C VAL A 320 6.05 17.54 -15.57
N SER A 321 6.31 16.38 -14.98
CA SER A 321 5.44 15.80 -13.95
C SER A 321 5.42 16.69 -12.72
N GLN A 322 4.26 16.79 -12.10
CA GLN A 322 4.10 17.49 -10.81
C GLN A 322 4.56 16.65 -9.62
N LEU A 323 4.78 15.35 -9.83
CA LEU A 323 5.13 14.43 -8.76
C LEU A 323 6.60 14.60 -8.41
N ALA A 324 6.90 14.57 -7.12
CA ALA A 324 8.26 14.59 -6.63
C ALA A 324 8.90 13.20 -6.82
N THR A 325 10.13 13.17 -7.31
CA THR A 325 10.98 11.97 -7.29
C THR A 325 11.45 11.72 -5.86
N ILE A 326 10.91 10.70 -5.19
CA ILE A 326 11.32 10.36 -3.82
C ILE A 326 12.54 9.44 -3.81
N ALA A 327 12.67 8.56 -4.81
CA ALA A 327 13.85 7.72 -4.99
C ALA A 327 14.00 7.32 -6.46
N SER A 328 15.24 7.22 -6.93
CA SER A 328 15.56 6.77 -8.29
C SER A 328 16.66 5.74 -8.22
N LYS A 329 16.53 4.67 -9.00
CA LYS A 329 17.59 3.68 -9.16
C LYS A 329 18.87 4.37 -9.62
N ASN A 330 19.99 3.91 -9.08
CA ASN A 330 21.33 4.48 -9.25
C ASN A 330 21.59 5.80 -8.51
N ASP A 331 20.60 6.43 -7.86
CA ASP A 331 20.87 7.56 -6.97
C ASP A 331 21.42 7.06 -5.62
N GLN A 332 22.21 7.90 -4.92
CA GLN A 332 22.76 7.57 -3.60
C GLN A 332 21.65 7.49 -2.56
N PRO A 333 21.44 6.34 -1.87
CA PRO A 333 20.46 6.23 -0.81
C PRO A 333 20.91 7.03 0.42
N PRO A 334 20.03 7.84 1.04
CA PRO A 334 20.31 8.51 2.30
C PRO A 334 20.72 7.50 3.38
N GLY A 335 21.69 7.88 4.21
CA GLY A 335 22.27 7.00 5.24
C GLY A 335 23.40 6.08 4.75
N PHE A 336 23.79 6.16 3.47
CA PHE A 336 24.89 5.40 2.90
C PHE A 336 26.03 6.28 2.39
N GLU A 337 27.22 5.68 2.25
CA GLU A 337 28.38 6.33 1.62
C GLU A 337 28.16 6.55 0.11
N SER A 338 28.96 7.42 -0.50
CA SER A 338 28.83 7.82 -1.91
C SER A 338 29.06 6.70 -2.94
N SER A 339 29.62 5.57 -2.50
CA SER A 339 29.80 4.37 -3.34
C SER A 339 28.53 3.51 -3.46
N TRP A 340 27.49 3.82 -2.67
CA TRP A 340 26.23 3.09 -2.68
C TRP A 340 25.18 3.75 -3.56
N PHE A 341 24.29 2.93 -4.11
CA PHE A 341 23.16 3.38 -4.92
C PHE A 341 21.91 2.52 -4.69
N TYR A 342 20.73 3.08 -4.92
CA TYR A 342 19.48 2.31 -4.93
C TYR A 342 19.51 1.29 -6.07
N ALA A 343 19.36 0.01 -5.74
CA ALA A 343 19.37 -1.09 -6.70
C ALA A 343 17.96 -1.54 -7.09
N SER A 344 17.02 -1.53 -6.15
CA SER A 344 15.61 -1.82 -6.39
C SER A 344 14.73 -1.33 -5.25
N PHE A 345 13.43 -1.20 -5.53
CA PHE A 345 12.40 -0.82 -4.58
C PHE A 345 11.38 -1.96 -4.45
N SER A 346 10.92 -2.21 -3.23
CA SER A 346 9.90 -3.20 -2.89
C SER A 346 9.06 -2.69 -1.73
N SER A 347 8.00 -3.44 -1.39
CA SER A 347 7.19 -3.27 -0.17
C SER A 347 7.00 -1.81 0.22
N ARG A 348 6.03 -1.17 -0.42
CA ARG A 348 5.74 0.27 -0.24
C ARG A 348 4.51 0.41 0.63
N ALA A 349 4.48 1.44 1.45
CA ALA A 349 3.28 1.85 2.15
C ALA A 349 3.16 3.37 2.25
N LEU A 350 1.92 3.85 2.30
CA LEU A 350 1.56 5.25 2.47
C LEU A 350 0.51 5.33 3.58
N ASN A 351 0.57 6.37 4.42
CA ASN A 351 -0.45 6.59 5.44
C ASN A 351 -1.26 7.87 5.21
N ASN A 352 -2.28 8.09 6.05
CA ASN A 352 -3.18 9.24 5.93
C ASN A 352 -2.53 10.57 6.32
N ALA A 353 -1.37 10.54 6.97
CA ALA A 353 -0.55 11.71 7.28
C ALA A 353 0.40 12.09 6.13
N GLU A 354 0.20 11.52 4.92
CA GLU A 354 1.07 11.70 3.74
C GLU A 354 2.52 11.27 4.00
N GLN A 355 2.73 10.40 4.98
CA GLN A 355 4.01 9.77 5.21
C GLN A 355 4.10 8.52 4.34
N TYR A 356 5.30 8.17 3.92
CA TYR A 356 5.56 6.98 3.13
C TYR A 356 6.71 6.19 3.73
N VAL A 357 6.67 4.88 3.50
CA VAL A 357 7.78 3.96 3.77
C VAL A 357 7.94 3.05 2.56
N PHE A 358 9.17 2.73 2.22
CA PHE A 358 9.47 1.71 1.24
C PHE A 358 10.67 0.90 1.67
N ALA A 359 10.73 -0.33 1.19
CA ALA A 359 11.87 -1.20 1.37
C ALA A 359 12.60 -1.40 0.05
N GLY A 360 13.78 -1.99 0.09
CA GLY A 360 14.52 -2.25 -1.14
C GLY A 360 15.95 -2.69 -0.87
N PHE A 361 16.73 -2.70 -1.94
CA PHE A 361 18.14 -3.02 -1.90
C PHE A 361 18.98 -1.79 -2.24
N ALA A 362 20.02 -1.56 -1.43
CA ALA A 362 21.12 -0.67 -1.78
C ALA A 362 22.32 -1.53 -2.21
N SER A 363 23.04 -1.13 -3.25
CA SER A 363 24.23 -1.82 -3.73
C SER A 363 25.45 -0.93 -3.69
N ASN A 364 26.60 -1.48 -3.32
CA ASN A 364 27.88 -0.78 -3.31
C ASN A 364 28.62 -1.07 -4.63
N ALA A 365 28.95 -0.01 -5.37
CA ALA A 365 29.62 -0.11 -6.67
C ALA A 365 31.07 -0.62 -6.59
N LEU A 366 31.74 -0.47 -5.45
CA LEU A 366 33.14 -0.84 -5.27
C LEU A 366 33.31 -2.27 -4.74
N GLU A 367 32.39 -2.70 -3.89
CA GLU A 367 32.50 -3.96 -3.15
C GLU A 367 31.63 -5.10 -3.72
N ASN A 368 30.78 -4.81 -4.73
CA ASN A 368 29.80 -5.76 -5.27
C ASN A 368 28.95 -6.44 -4.17
N ARG A 369 28.60 -5.68 -3.13
CA ARG A 369 27.71 -6.11 -2.05
C ARG A 369 26.39 -5.36 -2.15
N SER A 370 25.31 -6.01 -1.73
CA SER A 370 24.00 -5.39 -1.56
C SER A 370 23.52 -5.58 -0.13
N THR A 371 22.76 -4.62 0.37
CA THR A 371 22.09 -4.71 1.66
C THR A 371 20.62 -4.36 1.52
N SER A 372 19.79 -5.03 2.31
CA SER A 372 18.38 -4.68 2.44
C SER A 372 18.25 -3.48 3.36
N ALA A 373 17.36 -2.56 3.00
CA ALA A 373 17.10 -1.39 3.82
C ALA A 373 15.62 -0.95 3.73
N ILE A 374 15.21 -0.20 4.74
CA ILE A 374 13.90 0.43 4.85
C ILE A 374 14.15 1.93 4.95
N TRP A 375 13.44 2.68 4.12
CA TRP A 375 13.45 4.14 4.12
C TRP A 375 12.05 4.66 4.35
N ARG A 376 11.96 5.86 4.93
CA ARG A 376 10.69 6.57 5.10
C ARG A 376 10.84 8.04 4.78
N GLY A 377 9.74 8.71 4.48
CA GLY A 377 9.70 10.16 4.32
C GLY A 377 8.28 10.68 4.43
N ASN A 378 8.11 11.99 4.21
CA ASN A 378 6.83 12.67 4.30
C ASN A 378 6.62 13.54 3.06
N GLY A 379 5.43 13.50 2.48
CA GLY A 379 5.09 14.24 1.28
C GLY A 379 6.11 14.01 0.17
N GLY A 380 6.45 15.07 -0.58
CA GLY A 380 7.48 15.01 -1.62
C GLY A 380 8.92 15.11 -1.10
N GLY A 381 9.14 15.05 0.21
CA GLY A 381 10.47 15.18 0.82
C GLY A 381 11.36 13.97 0.53
N LEU A 382 12.68 14.16 0.58
CA LEU A 382 13.64 13.08 0.42
C LEU A 382 13.50 12.04 1.55
N PRO A 383 13.67 10.75 1.25
CA PRO A 383 13.61 9.70 2.24
C PRO A 383 14.78 9.78 3.23
N ARG A 384 14.62 9.13 4.37
CA ARG A 384 15.69 8.87 5.34
C ARG A 384 15.77 7.38 5.64
N LEU A 385 16.98 6.91 5.91
CA LEU A 385 17.22 5.53 6.32
C LEU A 385 16.60 5.28 7.68
N VAL A 386 15.89 4.16 7.80
CA VAL A 386 15.23 3.73 9.03
C VAL A 386 15.88 2.46 9.59
N ALA A 387 16.11 1.49 8.72
CA ALA A 387 16.78 0.24 9.07
C ALA A 387 17.58 -0.27 7.88
N GLN A 388 18.69 -0.96 8.14
CA GLN A 388 19.44 -1.71 7.14
C GLN A 388 20.06 -2.96 7.74
N ASN A 389 20.42 -3.94 6.91
CA ASN A 389 21.24 -5.05 7.42
C ASN A 389 22.56 -4.51 7.99
N GLU A 390 23.06 -5.18 9.01
CA GLU A 390 24.22 -4.83 9.85
C GLU A 390 24.04 -3.57 10.71
N MET A 391 22.85 -2.95 10.72
CA MET A 391 22.53 -1.88 11.68
C MET A 391 22.49 -2.45 13.11
N LYS A 392 23.12 -1.75 14.05
CA LYS A 392 23.01 -2.05 15.48
C LYS A 392 21.71 -1.49 16.04
N LEU A 393 20.96 -2.31 16.74
CA LEU A 393 19.70 -1.99 17.41
C LEU A 393 19.87 -2.23 18.91
N SER A 394 19.31 -1.37 19.75
CA SER A 394 19.26 -1.61 21.19
C SER A 394 17.86 -2.06 21.59
N ALA A 395 17.74 -3.24 22.19
CA ALA A 395 16.50 -3.77 22.74
C ALA A 395 16.74 -4.23 24.18
N ASN A 396 15.97 -3.73 25.14
CA ASN A 396 16.13 -4.04 26.57
C ASN A 396 17.56 -3.83 27.09
N SER A 397 18.21 -2.74 26.65
CA SER A 397 19.62 -2.42 26.96
C SER A 397 20.66 -3.44 26.47
N VAL A 398 20.25 -4.37 25.60
CA VAL A 398 21.15 -5.28 24.88
C VAL A 398 21.28 -4.79 23.44
N GLU A 399 22.52 -4.69 22.97
CA GLU A 399 22.82 -4.38 21.57
C GLU A 399 22.70 -5.65 20.73
N HIS A 400 21.93 -5.56 19.66
CA HIS A 400 21.74 -6.59 18.65
C HIS A 400 22.18 -6.06 17.29
N THR A 401 22.68 -6.93 16.42
CA THR A 401 22.94 -6.58 15.01
C THR A 401 21.79 -7.10 14.14
N LEU A 402 21.15 -6.23 13.38
CA LEU A 402 20.11 -6.61 12.42
C LEU A 402 20.75 -7.30 11.22
N LYS A 403 20.82 -8.63 11.19
CA LYS A 403 21.46 -9.38 10.10
C LYS A 403 20.68 -9.39 8.81
N GLN A 404 19.36 -9.45 8.90
CA GLN A 404 18.52 -9.54 7.72
C GLN A 404 17.17 -8.88 7.97
N ILE A 405 16.73 -8.06 7.04
CA ILE A 405 15.36 -7.56 6.96
C ILE A 405 14.55 -8.52 6.08
N TYR A 406 13.46 -9.04 6.62
CA TYR A 406 12.45 -9.75 5.84
C TYR A 406 11.33 -8.77 5.50
N PHE A 407 11.22 -8.45 4.22
CA PHE A 407 10.11 -7.64 3.73
C PHE A 407 8.80 -8.43 3.85
N PRO A 408 7.69 -7.78 4.26
CA PRO A 408 6.38 -8.40 4.08
C PRO A 408 6.22 -8.72 2.58
N VAL A 409 6.07 -10.02 2.27
CA VAL A 409 6.02 -10.56 0.91
C VAL A 409 4.67 -10.27 0.24
N THR A 410 3.90 -9.31 0.75
CA THR A 410 2.65 -8.93 0.12
C THR A 410 2.98 -8.16 -1.15
N THR A 411 2.68 -8.75 -2.30
CA THR A 411 2.65 -8.11 -3.62
C THR A 411 1.55 -7.05 -3.73
N GLU A 412 1.02 -6.55 -2.61
CA GLU A 412 -0.10 -5.63 -2.56
C GLU A 412 0.33 -4.31 -1.92
N THR A 413 -0.30 -3.23 -2.36
CA THR A 413 -0.17 -1.90 -1.78
C THR A 413 -0.68 -1.86 -0.35
N ASN A 414 0.11 -1.25 0.52
CA ASN A 414 -0.21 -1.08 1.92
C ASN A 414 -0.51 0.40 2.15
N SER A 415 -1.78 0.77 1.96
CA SER A 415 -2.26 2.07 2.41
C SER A 415 -3.04 1.88 3.71
N THR A 416 -2.83 2.76 4.68
CA THR A 416 -3.76 2.82 5.83
C THR A 416 -5.14 3.33 5.40
N ALA A 417 -5.20 4.07 4.29
CA ALA A 417 -6.43 4.47 3.64
C ALA A 417 -7.15 3.26 3.03
N GLY A 418 -8.46 3.20 3.22
CA GLY A 418 -9.27 2.05 2.84
C GLY A 418 -9.16 0.87 3.81
N GLY A 419 -8.43 1.06 4.93
CA GLY A 419 -8.12 0.07 5.99
C GLY A 419 -7.76 -1.32 5.50
N LYS A 420 -6.88 -1.35 4.51
CA LYS A 420 -6.09 -2.53 4.18
C LYS A 420 -5.06 -2.77 5.27
N PRO A 421 -4.63 -4.04 5.49
CA PRO A 421 -3.46 -4.31 6.31
C PRO A 421 -2.29 -3.47 5.82
N SER A 422 -1.63 -2.81 6.75
CA SER A 422 -0.42 -2.07 6.46
C SER A 422 0.60 -2.39 7.55
N TRP A 423 1.85 -2.54 7.12
CA TRP A 423 3.02 -2.61 8.00
C TRP A 423 3.50 -1.21 8.40
N PHE A 424 2.72 -0.18 8.06
CA PHE A 424 2.95 1.22 8.33
C PHE A 424 1.68 1.87 8.90
N SER A 425 1.75 2.48 10.08
CA SER A 425 0.59 3.07 10.76
C SER A 425 0.40 4.55 10.42
N ASP A 426 -0.78 5.10 10.72
CA ASP A 426 -1.07 6.55 10.61
C ASP A 426 -0.24 7.41 11.58
N ASN A 427 0.39 6.79 12.59
CA ASN A 427 1.31 7.45 13.52
C ASN A 427 2.78 7.37 13.05
N GLY A 428 3.04 6.91 11.83
CA GLY A 428 4.39 6.77 11.29
C GLY A 428 5.17 5.56 11.83
N GLU A 429 4.48 4.63 12.50
CA GLU A 429 5.11 3.43 13.05
C GLU A 429 5.29 2.38 11.95
N ILE A 430 6.44 1.71 11.93
CA ILE A 430 6.80 0.70 10.93
C ILE A 430 6.98 -0.64 11.64
N VAL A 431 6.32 -1.68 11.16
CA VAL A 431 6.47 -3.06 11.66
C VAL A 431 7.17 -3.90 10.60
N PHE A 432 8.23 -4.61 10.97
CA PHE A 432 8.88 -5.55 10.05
C PHE A 432 9.51 -6.73 10.80
N LEU A 433 9.81 -7.79 10.07
CA LEU A 433 10.50 -8.95 10.61
C LEU A 433 12.01 -8.80 10.34
N GLY A 434 12.82 -8.99 11.38
CA GLY A 434 14.28 -8.94 11.28
C GLY A 434 14.95 -10.16 11.91
N LEU A 435 16.06 -10.63 11.32
CA LEU A 435 16.96 -11.61 11.94
C LEU A 435 17.99 -10.86 12.80
N LEU A 436 18.12 -11.22 14.08
CA LEU A 436 19.04 -10.59 15.01
C LEU A 436 20.25 -11.49 15.31
N ASP A 437 21.44 -10.87 15.27
CA ASP A 437 22.74 -11.49 15.53
C ASP A 437 23.00 -12.72 14.66
N ASN A 438 24.03 -13.53 14.98
CA ASN A 438 24.37 -14.74 14.22
C ASN A 438 23.44 -15.93 14.51
N SER A 439 22.25 -15.69 15.04
CA SER A 439 21.33 -16.71 15.52
C SER A 439 20.09 -16.80 14.65
N SER A 440 19.39 -17.93 14.70
CA SER A 440 18.07 -18.14 14.07
C SER A 440 16.95 -17.28 14.70
N ASN A 441 17.30 -16.26 15.49
CA ASN A 441 16.35 -15.44 16.23
C ASN A 441 15.76 -14.39 15.29
N SER A 442 14.55 -14.65 14.81
CA SER A 442 13.73 -13.63 14.17
C SER A 442 12.97 -12.84 15.23
N ALA A 443 12.93 -11.52 15.07
CA ALA A 443 12.17 -10.60 15.91
C ALA A 443 11.19 -9.79 15.05
N ILE A 444 10.00 -9.53 15.60
CA ILE A 444 9.10 -8.51 15.07
C ILE A 444 9.55 -7.19 15.68
N LEU A 445 9.96 -6.26 14.82
CA LEU A 445 10.50 -4.97 15.19
C LEU A 445 9.44 -3.91 14.92
N LEU A 446 9.19 -3.07 15.92
CA LEU A 446 8.36 -1.87 15.81
C LEU A 446 9.29 -0.67 15.87
N ILE A 447 9.35 0.08 14.78
CA ILE A 447 9.98 1.39 14.77
C ILE A 447 8.86 2.40 14.96
N THR A 448 8.79 2.97 16.16
CA THR A 448 7.89 4.08 16.43
C THR A 448 8.44 5.35 15.80
N ASP A 449 7.56 6.33 15.61
CA ASP A 449 8.01 7.66 15.22
C ASP A 449 9.13 8.11 16.15
N ASP A 450 10.18 8.65 15.53
CA ASP A 450 11.26 9.30 16.25
C ASP A 450 10.63 10.28 17.24
N SER A 451 11.04 10.18 18.51
CA SER A 451 10.70 11.21 19.47
C SER A 451 11.07 12.58 18.86
N LYS A 452 10.38 13.67 19.24
CA LYS A 452 10.65 14.99 18.64
C LYS A 452 12.15 15.32 18.66
N GLU A 453 12.85 14.84 19.67
CA GLU A 453 14.30 14.88 19.84
C GLU A 453 15.06 14.16 18.73
N GLN A 454 14.72 12.91 18.44
CA GLN A 454 15.34 12.15 17.35
C GLN A 454 15.07 12.78 16.00
N LYS A 455 13.86 13.32 15.80
CA LYS A 455 13.49 14.02 14.56
C LYS A 455 14.35 15.27 14.35
N ILE A 456 14.63 16.03 15.42
CA ILE A 456 15.58 17.16 15.38
C ILE A 456 16.98 16.69 14.97
N PHE A 457 17.48 15.60 15.56
CA PHE A 457 18.81 15.09 15.23
C PHE A 457 18.91 14.65 13.76
N SER A 458 17.97 13.85 13.28
CA SER A 458 17.96 13.40 11.88
C SER A 458 17.81 14.54 10.89
N LEU A 459 16.94 15.53 11.16
CA LEU A 459 16.79 16.69 10.30
C LEU A 459 18.04 17.58 10.31
N ALA A 460 18.72 17.72 11.45
CA ALA A 460 19.97 18.46 11.53
C ALA A 460 21.08 17.77 10.70
N GLU A 461 21.22 16.44 10.82
CA GLU A 461 22.15 15.63 10.01
C GLU A 461 21.87 15.77 8.50
N GLN A 462 20.59 15.78 8.12
CA GLN A 462 20.17 15.87 6.72
C GLN A 462 20.37 17.28 6.13
N LEU A 463 19.97 18.32 6.87
CA LEU A 463 19.96 19.70 6.36
C LEU A 463 21.30 20.41 6.52
N PHE A 464 22.09 20.02 7.52
CA PHE A 464 23.38 20.63 7.81
C PHE A 464 24.50 19.59 7.96
N PRO A 465 24.75 18.76 6.92
CA PRO A 465 25.77 17.72 6.99
C PRO A 465 27.19 18.26 7.20
N GLN A 466 27.45 19.53 6.83
CA GLN A 466 28.71 20.22 7.12
C GLN A 466 28.97 20.42 8.62
N PHE A 467 27.92 20.39 9.45
CA PHE A 467 28.02 20.50 10.90
C PHE A 467 27.74 19.18 11.61
N PHE A 468 26.92 18.30 11.04
CA PHE A 468 26.45 17.09 11.71
C PHE A 468 26.75 15.83 10.87
N SER A 469 28.05 15.50 10.74
CA SER A 469 28.53 14.34 9.98
C SER A 469 29.51 13.47 10.78
N PRO A 470 29.47 12.13 10.66
CA PRO A 470 28.54 11.36 9.82
C PRO A 470 27.14 11.27 10.44
N ALA A 471 26.11 11.10 9.60
CA ALA A 471 24.72 10.94 10.05
C ALA A 471 24.51 9.62 10.82
N ASN A 472 23.35 9.49 11.48
CA ASN A 472 22.93 8.32 12.26
C ASN A 472 23.88 7.97 13.42
N ARG A 473 24.33 8.98 14.18
CA ARG A 473 25.10 8.73 15.42
C ARG A 473 24.19 8.25 16.53
N ASP A 474 24.73 7.41 17.42
CA ASP A 474 24.01 6.98 18.62
C ASP A 474 23.75 8.15 19.57
N ASN A 475 22.57 8.14 20.19
CA ASN A 475 22.26 9.06 21.28
C ASN A 475 23.06 8.70 22.52
N GLN A 476 23.61 9.72 23.16
CA GLN A 476 24.34 9.65 24.42
C GLN A 476 23.59 10.43 25.48
N LEU A 477 23.75 10.02 26.73
CA LEU A 477 23.16 10.67 27.90
C LEU A 477 24.28 11.22 28.79
N LEU A 478 24.29 12.54 29.00
CA LEU A 478 25.23 13.18 29.92
C LEU A 478 24.57 14.40 30.59
N GLU A 479 24.60 14.45 31.92
CA GLU A 479 24.12 15.60 32.70
C GLU A 479 22.68 16.05 32.34
N GLY A 480 21.81 15.09 32.03
CA GLY A 480 20.42 15.35 31.62
C GLY A 480 20.24 15.82 30.18
N PHE A 481 21.31 15.83 29.38
CA PHE A 481 21.22 15.93 27.93
C PHE A 481 21.04 14.55 27.30
N THR A 482 20.12 14.46 26.35
CA THR A 482 20.21 13.48 25.26
C THR A 482 20.92 14.17 24.11
N TYR A 483 22.07 13.66 23.65
CA TYR A 483 22.87 14.34 22.62
C TYR A 483 23.53 13.37 21.64
N ARG A 484 23.97 13.89 20.49
CA ARG A 484 24.83 13.17 19.53
C ARG A 484 26.14 13.92 19.35
N TYR A 485 27.22 13.15 19.20
CA TYR A 485 28.55 13.67 18.85
C TYR A 485 28.95 13.23 17.44
N TYR A 486 29.38 14.21 16.65
CA TYR A 486 29.79 14.09 15.26
C TYR A 486 31.31 14.24 15.18
N PRO A 487 32.06 13.12 15.11
CA PRO A 487 33.53 13.15 15.19
C PRO A 487 34.19 13.85 14.01
N THR A 488 33.59 13.81 12.81
CA THR A 488 34.18 14.43 11.62
C THR A 488 34.17 15.95 11.72
N THR A 489 33.11 16.52 12.30
CA THR A 489 32.88 17.96 12.41
C THR A 489 33.14 18.49 13.83
N ASN A 490 33.58 17.61 14.73
CA ASN A 490 33.76 17.88 16.16
C ASN A 490 32.61 18.67 16.79
N THR A 491 31.38 18.29 16.43
CA THR A 491 30.16 19.02 16.79
C THR A 491 29.22 18.14 17.59
N TYR A 492 28.40 18.77 18.42
CA TYR A 492 27.36 18.17 19.23
C TYR A 492 26.04 18.86 18.96
N ILE A 493 24.97 18.07 18.96
CA ILE A 493 23.60 18.57 19.12
C ILE A 493 22.99 17.82 20.30
N GLY A 494 22.33 18.54 21.20
CA GLY A 494 21.80 17.97 22.43
C GLY A 494 20.48 18.61 22.84
N ILE A 495 19.70 17.87 23.60
CA ILE A 495 18.40 18.29 24.07
C ILE A 495 18.32 18.08 25.57
N LYS A 496 17.86 19.10 26.29
CA LYS A 496 17.70 19.10 27.74
C LYS A 496 16.53 19.98 28.13
N ASN A 497 15.65 19.46 28.99
CA ASN A 497 14.48 20.19 29.51
C ASN A 497 13.59 20.83 28.43
N GLY A 498 13.39 20.14 27.30
CA GLY A 498 12.57 20.64 26.20
C GLY A 498 13.25 21.69 25.30
N GLU A 499 14.55 21.91 25.47
CA GLU A 499 15.33 22.88 24.70
C GLU A 499 16.47 22.18 23.94
N VAL A 500 16.79 22.70 22.76
CA VAL A 500 17.83 22.23 21.85
C VAL A 500 19.06 23.09 21.98
N PHE A 501 20.22 22.44 22.00
CA PHE A 501 21.52 23.05 22.15
C PHE A 501 22.49 22.49 21.10
N VAL A 502 23.47 23.30 20.71
CA VAL A 502 24.61 22.88 19.89
C VAL A 502 25.91 23.25 20.60
N LEU A 503 26.97 22.50 20.33
CA LEU A 503 28.31 22.73 20.88
C LEU A 503 29.34 22.25 19.85
N GLY A 504 30.53 22.84 19.80
CA GLY A 504 31.61 22.38 18.91
C GLY A 504 32.28 23.52 18.16
N ASP A 505 33.21 23.18 17.27
CA ASP A 505 34.17 24.12 16.66
C ASP A 505 33.54 25.41 16.12
N VAL A 506 32.44 25.30 15.37
CA VAL A 506 31.76 26.46 14.77
C VAL A 506 30.76 27.15 15.71
N PHE A 507 30.37 26.49 16.81
CA PHE A 507 29.37 26.98 17.77
C PHE A 507 29.99 27.50 19.08
N GLY A 508 31.29 27.28 19.29
CA GLY A 508 32.03 27.75 20.46
C GLY A 508 32.24 26.69 21.54
N LEU A 509 32.92 27.10 22.61
CA LEU A 509 33.42 26.21 23.67
C LEU A 509 32.34 25.74 24.67
N GLY A 510 31.13 26.28 24.61
CA GLY A 510 30.05 25.97 25.54
C GLY A 510 28.72 25.71 24.81
N PRO A 511 27.78 24.95 25.41
CA PRO A 511 26.48 24.69 24.82
C PRO A 511 25.75 26.00 24.49
N GLN A 512 25.47 26.21 23.22
CA GLN A 512 24.67 27.32 22.73
C GLN A 512 23.23 26.85 22.60
N ARG A 513 22.32 27.52 23.30
CA ARG A 513 20.88 27.29 23.16
C ARG A 513 20.43 27.73 21.76
N ILE A 514 19.76 26.84 21.04
CA ILE A 514 19.09 27.15 19.78
C ILE A 514 17.69 27.66 20.10
N ASP A 515 16.79 26.77 20.51
CA ASP A 515 15.41 27.10 20.89
C ASP A 515 14.75 25.91 21.61
N THR A 516 13.44 25.97 21.87
CA THR A 516 12.62 24.83 22.27
C THR A 516 12.61 23.74 21.21
N ILE A 517 12.26 22.50 21.60
CA ILE A 517 12.05 21.39 20.68
C ILE A 517 11.04 21.77 19.60
N GLU A 518 9.88 22.32 19.99
CA GLU A 518 8.81 22.70 19.05
C GLU A 518 9.27 23.74 18.03
N ASN A 519 9.95 24.81 18.47
CA ASN A 519 10.41 25.85 17.56
C ASN A 519 11.54 25.37 16.65
N THR A 520 12.48 24.59 17.19
CA THR A 520 13.59 24.05 16.40
C THR A 520 13.07 23.07 15.36
N LEU A 521 12.14 22.19 15.74
CA LEU A 521 11.55 21.24 14.83
C LEU A 521 10.79 21.94 13.70
N ARG A 522 9.95 22.95 14.03
CA ARG A 522 9.27 23.78 13.02
C ARG A 522 10.27 24.43 12.05
N PHE A 523 11.35 25.02 12.57
CA PHE A 523 12.40 25.63 11.74
C PHE A 523 13.04 24.62 10.77
N LEU A 524 13.37 23.42 11.26
CA LEU A 524 13.98 22.37 10.43
C LEU A 524 12.99 21.84 9.38
N GLU A 525 11.72 21.64 9.74
CA GLU A 525 10.69 21.17 8.81
C GLU A 525 10.38 22.19 7.71
N GLU A 526 10.31 23.49 8.04
CA GLU A 526 10.16 24.58 7.06
C GLU A 526 11.33 24.66 6.08
N ARG A 527 12.54 24.28 6.51
CA ARG A 527 13.73 24.21 5.63
C ARG A 527 13.64 23.05 4.64
N VAL A 528 13.14 21.89 5.07
CA VAL A 528 12.93 20.74 4.16
C VAL A 528 11.96 21.10 3.04
N THR A 529 10.89 21.84 3.34
CA THR A 529 9.86 22.19 2.36
C THR A 529 10.28 23.29 1.40
N THR A 530 11.20 24.18 1.81
CA THR A 530 11.63 25.33 1.00
C THR A 530 12.86 25.08 0.13
N GLY A 531 13.58 23.96 0.34
CA GLY A 531 14.65 23.50 -0.55
C GLY A 531 15.89 24.40 -0.63
N SER A 532 16.12 25.26 0.37
CA SER A 532 17.12 26.34 0.35
C SER A 532 18.26 26.22 1.38
#